data_AF-A0A955J6V8-F1
#
_entry.id   AF-A0A955J6V8-F1
#
_cell.length_a   1.000
_cell.length_b   1.000
_cell.length_c   1.000
_cell.angle_alpha   90.00
_cell.angle_beta   90.00
_cell.angle_gamma   90.00
#
_symmetry.space_group_name_H-M   'P 1'
#
loop_
_entity.id
_entity.type
_entity.pdbx_description
1 polymer ?
#
loop_
_entity_poly.entity_id
_entity_poly.type
_entity_poly.pdbx_seq_one_letter_code
_entity_poly.pdbx_strand_id
1 'polypeptide(L)'
;MNSIQYTIRNIPEPVDKALRSVARKKGVSFNSTVVEALEMAVGANGRQTRNTDFDWIIGSSLKDDSFDESMQWLNKLPKDIN
;
A
#
# COMPACT_ATOMS: atom_id res chain seq x y z
N MET A 1 -18.07 -17.49 4.24
CA MET A 1 -18.65 -16.14 4.03
C MET A 1 -19.19 -16.07 2.61
N ASN A 2 -20.45 -15.73 2.43
CA ASN A 2 -21.02 -15.56 1.09
C ASN A 2 -20.56 -14.19 0.56
N SER A 3 -19.81 -14.15 -0.53
CA SER A 3 -19.33 -12.90 -1.13
C SER A 3 -20.31 -12.44 -2.19
N ILE A 4 -20.61 -11.13 -2.22
CA ILE A 4 -21.45 -10.55 -3.27
C ILE A 4 -20.58 -10.39 -4.52
N GLN A 5 -21.04 -10.95 -5.64
CA GLN A 5 -20.38 -10.85 -6.93
C GLN A 5 -21.29 -10.14 -7.92
N TYR A 6 -20.75 -9.16 -8.63
CA TYR A 6 -21.45 -8.46 -9.69
C TYR A 6 -20.48 -8.05 -10.80
N THR A 7 -20.99 -8.03 -12.03
CA THR A 7 -20.23 -7.58 -13.20
C THR A 7 -20.47 -6.09 -13.42
N ILE A 8 -19.39 -5.30 -13.43
CA ILE A 8 -19.45 -3.89 -13.83
C ILE A 8 -19.28 -3.82 -15.34
N ARG A 9 -20.31 -3.37 -16.05
CA ARG A 9 -20.31 -3.27 -17.52
C ARG A 9 -19.91 -1.87 -17.96
N ASN A 10 -19.42 -1.78 -19.20
CA ASN A 10 -19.17 -0.51 -19.89
C ASN A 10 -18.12 0.41 -19.20
N ILE A 11 -17.06 -0.18 -18.66
CA ILE A 11 -15.94 0.57 -18.08
C ILE A 11 -15.23 1.38 -19.18
N PRO A 12 -15.08 2.71 -19.03
CA PRO A 12 -14.32 3.51 -19.97
C PRO A 12 -12.85 3.06 -20.04
N GLU A 13 -12.26 3.03 -21.23
CA GLU A 13 -10.86 2.64 -21.44
C GLU A 13 -9.87 3.43 -20.53
N PRO A 14 -10.02 4.76 -20.32
CA PRO A 14 -9.14 5.49 -19.41
C PRO A 14 -9.19 4.97 -17.96
N VAL A 15 -10.35 4.50 -17.52
CA VAL A 15 -10.58 3.98 -16.15
C VAL A 15 -9.91 2.62 -16.00
N ASP A 16 -10.08 1.71 -16.95
CA ASP A 16 -9.39 0.40 -16.94
C ASP A 16 -7.86 0.57 -16.92
N LYS A 17 -7.32 1.47 -17.76
CA LYS A 17 -5.88 1.77 -17.78
C LYS A 17 -5.38 2.30 -16.45
N ALA A 18 -6.11 3.23 -15.83
CA ALA A 18 -5.75 3.76 -14.52
C ALA A 18 -5.74 2.67 -13.44
N LEU A 19 -6.79 1.85 -13.38
CA LEU A 19 -6.90 0.75 -12.41
C LEU A 19 -5.77 -0.28 -12.58
N ARG A 20 -5.43 -0.65 -13.81
CA ARG A 20 -4.30 -1.56 -14.09
C ARG A 20 -2.95 -0.95 -13.72
N SER A 21 -2.76 0.34 -13.96
CA SER A 21 -1.55 1.05 -13.55
C SER A 21 -1.39 1.04 -12.03
N VAL A 22 -2.47 1.31 -11.29
CA VAL A 22 -2.47 1.25 -9.83
C VAL A 22 -2.18 -0.16 -9.31
N ALA A 23 -2.83 -1.19 -9.87
CA ALA A 23 -2.59 -2.58 -9.48
C ALA A 23 -1.12 -2.97 -9.67
N ARG A 24 -0.52 -2.63 -10.81
CA ARG A 24 0.90 -2.88 -11.09
C ARG A 24 1.83 -2.15 -10.13
N LYS A 25 1.55 -0.87 -9.85
CA LYS A 25 2.35 -0.06 -8.92
C LYS A 25 2.30 -0.58 -7.49
N LYS A 26 1.13 -1.07 -7.05
CA LYS A 26 0.92 -1.61 -5.71
C LYS A 26 1.35 -3.08 -5.57
N GLY A 27 1.55 -3.81 -6.67
CA GLY A 27 1.86 -5.23 -6.64
C GLY A 27 0.69 -6.12 -6.21
N VAL A 28 -0.55 -5.60 -6.22
CA VAL A 28 -1.75 -6.32 -5.77
C VAL A 28 -2.60 -6.77 -6.96
N SER A 29 -3.56 -7.67 -6.69
CA SER A 29 -4.48 -8.12 -7.73
C SER A 29 -5.34 -6.96 -8.27
N PHE A 30 -5.70 -7.06 -9.56
CA PHE A 30 -6.60 -6.09 -10.18
C PHE A 30 -7.95 -6.02 -9.45
N ASN A 31 -8.50 -7.17 -9.07
CA ASN A 31 -9.76 -7.22 -8.33
C ASN A 31 -9.67 -6.49 -6.98
N SER A 32 -8.59 -6.69 -6.22
CA SER A 32 -8.36 -5.98 -4.96
C SER A 32 -8.31 -4.47 -5.17
N THR A 33 -7.66 -4.02 -6.24
CA THR A 33 -7.58 -2.59 -6.60
C THR A 33 -8.96 -2.01 -6.94
N VAL A 34 -9.79 -2.76 -7.67
CA VAL A 34 -11.16 -2.35 -8.01
C VAL A 34 -12.03 -2.24 -6.75
N VAL A 35 -11.98 -3.23 -5.87
CA VAL A 35 -12.72 -3.22 -4.60
C VAL A 35 -12.29 -2.04 -3.74
N GLU A 36 -10.98 -1.83 -3.57
CA GLU A 36 -10.44 -0.70 -2.81
C GLU A 36 -10.93 0.64 -3.39
N ALA A 37 -10.88 0.81 -4.72
CA ALA A 37 -11.36 2.03 -5.37
C ALA A 37 -12.86 2.28 -5.15
N LEU A 38 -13.68 1.22 -5.17
CA LEU A 38 -15.11 1.32 -4.87
C LEU A 38 -15.35 1.68 -3.40
N GLU A 39 -14.62 1.06 -2.47
CA GLU A 39 -14.68 1.37 -1.04
C GLU A 39 -14.32 2.84 -0.77
N MET A 40 -13.29 3.36 -1.44
CA MET A 40 -12.91 4.77 -1.32
C MET A 40 -14.03 5.69 -1.84
N ALA A 41 -14.59 5.37 -3.00
CA ALA A 41 -15.59 6.20 -3.66
C ALA A 41 -16.91 6.30 -2.87
N VAL A 42 -17.29 5.23 -2.16
CA VAL A 42 -18.52 5.20 -1.34
C VAL A 42 -18.28 5.53 0.13
N GLY A 43 -17.04 5.85 0.53
CA GLY A 43 -16.68 6.15 1.92
C GLY A 43 -16.72 4.92 2.84
N ALA A 44 -16.60 3.71 2.29
CA ALA A 44 -16.59 2.45 3.03
C ALA A 44 -15.20 1.98 3.50
N ASN A 45 -14.16 2.82 3.34
CA ASN A 45 -12.77 2.57 3.77
C ASN A 45 -12.58 2.26 5.28
N GLY A 46 -13.65 2.22 6.08
CA GLY A 46 -13.61 1.84 7.49
C GLY A 46 -13.36 0.34 7.74
N ARG A 47 -13.32 -0.51 6.71
CA ARG A 47 -12.81 -1.88 6.82
C ARG A 47 -11.37 -1.90 6.39
N GLN A 48 -10.46 -1.76 7.36
CA GLN A 48 -9.03 -1.99 7.17
C GLN A 48 -8.83 -3.29 6.38
N THR A 49 -8.43 -3.16 5.11
CA THR A 49 -7.66 -4.20 4.45
C THR A 49 -6.37 -4.30 5.25
N ARG A 50 -6.36 -5.23 6.20
CA ARG A 50 -5.16 -5.61 6.93
C ARG A 50 -4.17 -6.07 5.87
N ASN A 51 -3.24 -5.20 5.49
CA ASN A 51 -2.11 -5.54 4.64
C ASN A 51 -1.18 -6.43 5.47
N THR A 52 -1.52 -7.72 5.54
CA THR A 52 -0.78 -8.76 6.28
C THR A 52 0.64 -8.97 5.76
N ASP A 53 0.96 -8.47 4.56
CA ASP A 53 2.26 -8.66 3.92
C ASP A 53 3.43 -8.00 4.66
N PHE A 54 3.14 -7.06 5.57
CA PHE A 54 4.15 -6.38 6.40
C PHE A 54 4.04 -6.70 7.90
N ASP A 55 3.11 -7.59 8.31
CA ASP A 55 2.96 -7.97 9.73
C ASP A 55 4.25 -8.59 10.30
N TRP A 56 5.11 -9.17 9.46
CA TRP A 56 6.41 -9.72 9.88
C TRP A 56 7.48 -8.65 10.16
N ILE A 57 7.33 -7.43 9.60
CA ILE A 57 8.24 -6.30 9.83
C ILE A 57 7.74 -5.44 10.99
N ILE A 58 6.43 -5.27 11.12
CA ILE A 58 5.85 -4.39 12.14
C ILE A 58 5.98 -5.05 13.52
N GLY A 59 7.04 -4.68 14.25
CA GLY A 59 7.33 -5.15 15.61
C GLY A 59 8.52 -6.12 15.71
N SER A 60 9.13 -6.52 14.59
CA SER A 60 10.42 -7.23 14.65
C SER A 60 11.52 -6.22 14.92
N SER A 61 11.97 -6.16 16.19
CA SER A 61 13.16 -5.41 16.57
C SER A 61 14.40 -6.17 16.10
N LEU A 62 14.63 -6.20 14.79
CA LEU A 62 15.89 -6.64 14.21
C LEU A 62 16.96 -5.62 14.61
N LYS A 63 17.62 -5.87 15.75
CA LYS A 63 18.82 -5.13 16.14
C LYS A 63 19.90 -5.46 15.11
N ASP A 64 20.19 -4.47 14.27
CA ASP A 64 21.25 -4.52 13.28
C ASP A 64 22.28 -3.47 13.68
N ASP A 65 23.45 -3.93 14.13
CA ASP A 65 24.54 -3.05 14.57
C ASP A 65 24.98 -2.10 13.44
N SER A 66 24.82 -2.50 12.17
CA SER A 66 25.15 -1.67 11.01
C SER A 66 24.16 -0.50 10.82
N PHE A 67 22.92 -0.66 11.30
CA PHE A 67 21.93 0.41 11.31
C PHE A 67 22.29 1.48 12.35
N ASP A 68 22.70 1.05 13.54
CA ASP A 68 23.15 1.97 14.60
C ASP A 68 24.40 2.75 14.18
N GLU A 69 25.37 2.10 13.52
CA GLU A 69 26.55 2.77 12.95
C GLU A 69 26.16 3.81 11.89
N SER A 70 25.23 3.46 11.00
CA SER A 70 24.71 4.36 9.97
C SER A 70 23.98 5.57 10.58
N MET A 71 23.20 5.36 11.64
CA MET A 71 22.51 6.43 12.37
C MET A 71 23.48 7.33 13.14
N GLN A 72 24.56 6.77 13.69
CA GLN A 72 25.63 7.56 14.31
C GLN A 72 26.37 8.42 13.28
N TRP A 73 26.63 7.90 12.09
CA TRP A 73 27.19 8.68 10.99
C TRP A 73 26.24 9.80 10.56
N LEU A 74 24.95 9.51 10.39
CA LEU A 74 23.94 10.50 10.02
C LEU A 74 23.83 11.63 11.05
N ASN A 75 23.87 11.31 12.34
CA ASN A 75 23.81 12.29 13.43
C ASN A 75 25.05 13.22 13.50
N LYS A 76 26.16 12.84 12.87
CA LYS A 76 27.37 13.67 12.77
C LYS A 76 27.31 14.65 11.60
N LEU A 77 26.34 14.53 10.70
CA LEU A 77 26.17 15.49 9.63
C LEU A 77 25.70 16.84 10.21
N PRO A 78 26.20 17.97 9.70
CA PRO A 78 25.72 19.28 10.09
C PRO A 78 24.22 19.36 9.80
N LYS A 79 23.43 19.78 10.79
CA LYS A 79 21.96 19.88 10.70
C LYS A 79 21.51 21.18 10.01
N ASP A 80 22.47 22.00 9.63
CA ASP A 80 22.27 23.34 9.14
C ASP A 80 22.64 23.31 7.66
N ILE A 81 21.64 23.18 6.80
CA ILE A 81 21.78 23.50 5.38
C ILE A 81 21.41 24.98 5.28
N ASN A 82 22.43 25.83 5.16
CA ASN A 82 22.26 27.25 4.86
C ASN A 82 21.99 27.45 3.36
#